data_AF-A0A9X3NH86-F1
#
_entry.id   AF-A0A9X3NH86-F1
#
_cell.length_a   1.000
_cell.length_b   1.000
_cell.length_c   1.000
_cell.angle_alpha   90.00
_cell.angle_beta   90.00
_cell.angle_gamma   90.00
#
_symmetry.space_group_name_H-M   'P 1'
#
loop_
_entity.id
_entity.type
_entity.pdbx_description
1 polymer ?
#
loop_
_entity_poly.entity_id
_entity_poly.type
_entity_poly.pdbx_seq_one_letter_code
_entity_poly.pdbx_strand_id
1 'polypeptide(L)' 'MRLRWGEVGDAAEYELFRDGVLFDVVGPGSTAFVYAGDGTSTWTVVAVDAAGNRSAPSNAATVTVEADENLC' A
#
# COMPACT_ATOMS: atom_id res chain seq x y z
N MET A 1 -7.74 -8.07 4.04
CA MET A 1 -7.53 -7.86 2.59
C MET A 1 -6.04 -7.70 2.28
N ARG A 2 -5.56 -8.08 1.09
CA ARG A 2 -4.13 -8.00 0.74
C ARG A 2 -3.90 -7.06 -0.45
N LEU A 3 -3.11 -6.02 -0.25
CA LEU A 3 -2.59 -5.17 -1.33
C LEU A 3 -1.39 -5.83 -1.99
N ARG A 4 -1.23 -5.62 -3.29
CA ARG A 4 -0.11 -6.11 -4.11
C ARG A 4 0.31 -4.98 -5.04
N TRP A 5 1.61 -4.80 -5.22
CA TRP A 5 2.19 -3.88 -6.19
C TRP A 5 3.36 -4.52 -6.92
N GLY A 6 3.71 -3.97 -8.08
CA GLY A 6 4.88 -4.41 -8.85
C GLY A 6 6.17 -4.04 -8.12
N GLU A 7 7.12 -4.97 -8.08
CA GLU A 7 8.45 -4.69 -7.56
C GLU A 7 9.15 -3.63 -8.41
N VAL A 8 9.71 -2.62 -7.75
CA VAL A 8 10.58 -1.61 -8.35
C VAL A 8 12.00 -1.94 -7.92
N GLY A 9 12.86 -2.30 -8.87
CA GLY A 9 14.19 -2.88 -8.60
C GLY A 9 15.13 -2.00 -7.78
N ASP A 10 14.94 -0.67 -7.82
CA ASP A 10 15.76 0.29 -7.07
C ASP A 10 15.07 0.81 -5.80
N ALA A 11 13.88 0.32 -5.47
CA ALA A 11 13.14 0.78 -4.29
C ALA A 11 13.76 0.22 -3.00
N ALA A 12 14.23 1.13 -2.14
CA ALA A 12 14.67 0.85 -0.79
C ALA A 12 13.49 0.74 0.19
N GLU A 13 12.39 1.45 -0.06
CA GLU A 13 11.19 1.39 0.76
C GLU A 13 9.95 1.70 -0.08
N TYR A 14 8.79 1.31 0.44
CA TYR A 14 7.49 1.64 -0.15
C TYR A 14 6.63 2.35 0.86
N GLU A 15 6.26 3.59 0.55
CA GLU A 15 5.31 4.38 1.33
C GLU A 15 3.89 4.03 0.89
N LEU A 16 3.09 3.49 1.81
CA LEU A 16 1.67 3.23 1.62
C LEU A 16 0.86 4.43 2.09
N PHE A 17 0.07 4.98 1.20
CA PHE A 17 -0.85 6.07 1.51
C PHE A 17 -2.28 5.54 1.50
N ARG A 18 -3.05 5.91 2.53
CA ARG A 18 -4.48 5.65 2.66
C ARG A 18 -5.21 6.99 2.60
N ASP A 19 -6.13 7.13 1.65
CA ASP A 19 -6.92 8.34 1.41
C ASP A 19 -6.05 9.61 1.28
N GLY A 20 -4.85 9.44 0.70
CA GLY A 20 -3.85 10.49 0.50
C GLY A 20 -2.95 10.79 1.71
N VAL A 21 -3.14 10.12 2.85
CA VAL A 21 -2.32 10.26 4.05
C VAL A 21 -1.35 9.09 4.18
N LEU A 22 -0.10 9.36 4.56
CA LEU A 22 0.89 8.30 4.80
C LEU A 22 0.37 7.39 5.93
N PHE A 23 0.14 6.12 5.60
CA PHE A 23 -0.37 5.12 6.51
C PHE A 23 0.78 4.30 7.11
N ASP A 24 1.67 3.80 6.26
CA ASP A 24 2.78 2.95 6.67
C ASP A 24 3.93 3.00 5.67
N VAL A 25 5.11 2.57 6.09
CA VAL A 25 6.30 2.42 5.23
C VAL A 25 6.84 1.00 5.38
N VAL A 26 6.92 0.27 4.28
CA VAL A 26 7.44 -1.10 4.26
C VAL A 26 8.81 -1.14 3.62
N GLY A 27 9.65 -2.05 4.12
CA GLY A 27 11.02 -2.21 3.67
C GLY A 27 11.16 -2.73 2.24
N PRO A 28 12.41 -2.80 1.74
CA PRO A 28 12.71 -3.17 0.37
C PRO A 28 12.26 -4.60 0.07
N GLY A 29 11.87 -4.86 -1.18
CA GLY A 29 11.36 -6.17 -1.61
C GLY A 29 9.96 -6.52 -1.12
N SER A 30 9.33 -5.66 -0.31
CA SER A 30 7.91 -5.79 0.01
C SER A 30 7.09 -5.55 -1.25
N THR A 31 6.34 -6.56 -1.69
CA THR A 31 5.42 -6.47 -2.85
C THR A 31 3.97 -6.66 -2.43
N ALA A 32 3.73 -6.67 -1.11
CA ALA A 32 2.41 -6.88 -0.56
C ALA A 32 2.27 -6.39 0.87
N PHE A 33 1.06 -5.97 1.22
CA PHE A 33 0.68 -5.57 2.58
C PHE A 33 -0.68 -6.19 2.92
N VAL A 34 -0.85 -6.64 4.17
CA VAL A 34 -2.13 -7.17 4.66
C VAL A 34 -2.77 -6.12 5.54
N TYR A 35 -3.93 -5.62 5.11
CA TYR A 35 -4.74 -4.67 5.85
C TYR A 35 -5.96 -5.38 6.44
N ALA A 36 -6.20 -5.17 7.73
CA ALA A 36 -7.29 -5.76 8.51
C ALA A 36 -8.19 -4.69 9.14
N GLY A 37 -8.64 -3.71 8.34
CA GLY A 37 -9.67 -2.76 8.73
C GLY A 37 -10.90 -2.88 7.85
N ASP A 38 -12.00 -2.34 8.33
CA ASP A 38 -13.32 -2.28 7.70
C ASP A 38 -13.51 -1.00 6.86
N GLY A 39 -14.39 -1.07 5.85
CA GLY A 39 -14.79 0.05 5.02
C GLY A 39 -14.07 0.17 3.67
N THR A 40 -14.48 1.18 2.89
CA THR A 40 -13.82 1.54 1.63
C THR A 40 -12.68 2.52 1.89
N SER A 41 -11.50 2.22 1.37
CA SER A 41 -10.35 3.14 1.43
C SER A 41 -9.59 3.12 0.12
N THR A 42 -9.08 4.28 -0.27
CA THR A 42 -8.24 4.41 -1.46
C THR A 42 -6.78 4.30 -1.04
N TRP A 43 -6.05 3.40 -1.72
CA TRP A 43 -4.65 3.15 -1.44
C TRP A 43 -3.77 3.51 -2.63
N THR A 44 -2.65 4.16 -2.35
CA THR A 44 -1.58 4.40 -3.33
C THR A 44 -0.24 4.01 -2.72
N VAL A 45 0.64 3.45 -3.54
CA VAL A 45 1.98 3.05 -3.13
C VAL A 45 3.00 3.91 -3.86
N VAL A 46 3.95 4.47 -3.13
CA VAL A 46 5.10 5.20 -3.69
C VAL A 46 6.35 4.41 -3.37
N ALA A 47 7.15 4.12 -4.38
CA ALA A 47 8.47 3.54 -4.19
C ALA A 47 9.48 4.65 -3.91
N VAL A 48 10.34 4.47 -2.93
CA VAL A 48 11.43 5.40 -2.61
C VAL A 48 12.74 4.64 -2.71
N ASP A 49 13.70 5.17 -3.46
CA ASP A 49 15.03 4.57 -3.62
C ASP A 49 15.95 4.87 -2.43
N ALA A 50 17.10 4.20 -2.38
CA ALA A 50 18.09 4.40 -1.30
C ALA A 50 18.72 5.80 -1.28
N ALA A 51 18.57 6.58 -2.35
CA ALA A 51 19.00 7.97 -2.45
C ALA A 51 17.90 8.96 -2.02
N GLY A 52 16.69 8.47 -1.69
CA GLY A 52 15.54 9.25 -1.29
C GLY A 52 14.69 9.78 -2.46
N ASN A 53 14.91 9.31 -3.69
CA ASN A 53 14.05 9.68 -4.82
C ASN A 53 12.75 8.89 -4.75
N ARG A 54 11.64 9.62 -4.84
CA ARG A 54 10.29 9.06 -4.81
C ARG A 54 9.79 8.84 -6.23
N SER A 55 9.21 7.68 -6.52
CA SER A 55 8.55 7.40 -7.78
C SER A 55 7.24 8.20 -7.90
N ALA A 56 6.68 8.24 -9.11
CA ALA A 56 5.26 8.58 -9.24
C ALA A 56 4.41 7.59 -8.39
N PRO A 57 3.32 8.05 -7.76
CA PRO A 57 2.42 7.16 -7.05
C PRO A 57 1.83 6.12 -8.00
N SER A 58 1.66 4.90 -7.50
CA SER A 58 1.00 3.83 -8.23
C SER A 58 -0.44 4.22 -8.61
N ASN A 59 -1.06 3.44 -9.52
CA ASN A 59 -2.50 3.54 -9.71
C ASN A 59 -3.22 3.42 -8.35
N ALA A 60 -4.18 4.32 -8.12
CA ALA A 60 -5.00 4.30 -6.93
C ALA A 60 -5.84 3.02 -6.91
N ALA A 61 -5.55 2.15 -5.95
CA ALA A 61 -6.31 0.94 -5.71
C ALA A 61 -7.40 1.26 -4.68
N THR A 62 -8.67 1.30 -5.12
CA THR A 62 -9.79 1.39 -4.18
C THR A 62 -10.07 0.00 -3.64
N VAL A 63 -9.91 -0.15 -2.33
CA VAL A 63 -10.13 -1.42 -1.64
C VAL A 63 -11.33 -1.25 -0.73
N THR A 64 -12.42 -1.95 -1.02
CA THR A 64 -13.54 -2.11 -0.09
C THR A 64 -13.31 -3.37 0.71
N VAL A 65 -13.11 -3.22 2.02
CA VAL A 65 -13.18 -4.33 2.95
C VAL A 65 -14.59 -4.32 3.51
N GLU A 66 -15.41 -5.24 3.02
CA GLU A 66 -16.63 -5.59 3.74
C GLU A 66 -16.16 -6.25 5.04
N ALA A 67 -16.58 -5.71 6.19
CA ALA A 67 -16.50 -6.46 7.43
C ALA A 67 -17.20 -7.79 7.15
N ASP A 68 -16.52 -8.91 7.40
CA ASP A 68 -17.21 -10.18 7.38
C ASP A 68 -18.14 -10.19 8.60
N GLU A 69 -19.35 -9.68 8.43
CA GLU A 69 -20.45 -9.74 9.40
C GLU A 69 -20.94 -11.19 9.60
N ASN A 70 -20.23 -12.19 9.08
CA ASN A 70 -20.58 -13.61 9.10
C ASN A 70 -19.64 -14.47 9.96
N LEU A 71 -18.77 -13.86 10.78
CA LEU A 71 -18.13 -14.55 11.91
C LEU A 71 -19.02 -14.44 13.15
N CYS A 72 -20.16 -15.11 13.11
CA CYS A 72 -20.93 -15.51 14.30
C CYS A 72 -21.01 -17.03 14.42
#